data_AF-A0A923PIK5-F1
#
_entry.id   AF-A0A923PIK5-F1
#
_cell.length_a   1.000
_cell.length_b   1.000
_cell.length_c   1.000
_cell.angle_alpha   90.00
_cell.angle_beta   90.00
_cell.angle_gamma   90.00
#
_symmetry.space_group_name_H-M   'P 1'
#
loop_
_entity.id
_entity.type
_entity.pdbx_description
1 polymer ?
#
loop_
_entity_poly.entity_id
_entity_poly.type
_entity_poly.pdbx_seq_one_letter_code
_entity_poly.pdbx_strand_id
1 'polypeptide(L)'
;MAALSELLSRVIDVLPDFPTPERVMALKTSEADEIRLEELAAKNEARALTFQEAIELEHYRVAEHMVRMAKANAYSRLLKA
;
A
#
# COMPACT_ATOMS: atom_id res chain seq x y z
N MET A 1 4.97 -13.84 -17.26
CA MET A 1 4.44 -12.73 -16.44
C MET A 1 3.86 -13.28 -15.13
N ALA A 2 4.67 -13.93 -14.27
CA ALA A 2 4.17 -14.60 -13.05
C ALA A 2 5.16 -14.52 -11.85
N ALA A 3 6.46 -14.38 -12.11
CA ALA A 3 7.47 -14.34 -11.03
C ALA A 3 7.37 -13.12 -10.10
N LEU A 4 6.98 -11.94 -10.61
CA LEU A 4 6.84 -10.73 -9.79
C LEU A 4 5.70 -10.87 -8.77
N SER A 5 4.58 -11.48 -9.18
CA SER A 5 3.42 -11.73 -8.32
C SER A 5 3.74 -12.69 -7.18
N GLU A 6 4.53 -13.72 -7.45
CA GLU A 6 4.87 -14.77 -6.48
C GLU A 6 5.97 -14.32 -5.51
N LEU A 7 6.89 -13.46 -5.94
CA LEU A 7 7.80 -12.77 -5.04
C LEU A 7 7.05 -11.81 -4.12
N LEU A 8 6.10 -11.02 -4.66
CA LEU A 8 5.32 -10.07 -3.87
C LEU A 8 4.47 -10.78 -2.80
N SER A 9 3.83 -11.90 -3.15
CA SER A 9 3.07 -12.72 -2.19
C SER A 9 3.95 -13.22 -1.06
N ARG A 10 5.13 -13.79 -1.38
CA ARG A 10 6.06 -14.28 -0.36
C ARG A 10 6.57 -13.19 0.56
N VAL A 11 6.81 -11.99 0.04
CA VAL A 11 7.18 -10.84 0.89
C VAL A 11 6.02 -10.46 1.80
N ILE A 12 4.80 -10.35 1.27
CA ILE A 12 3.59 -10.01 2.04
C ILE A 12 3.27 -11.06 3.11
N ASP A 13 3.60 -12.33 2.88
CA ASP A 13 3.40 -13.42 3.85
C ASP A 13 4.40 -13.38 5.02
N VAL A 14 5.55 -12.71 4.85
CA VAL A 14 6.58 -12.53 5.90
C VAL A 14 6.37 -11.26 6.73
N LEU A 15 5.73 -10.23 6.16
CA LEU A 15 5.39 -8.99 6.88
C LEU A 15 4.59 -9.17 8.19
N PRO A 16 3.73 -10.18 8.38
CA PRO A 16 3.00 -10.38 9.64
C PRO A 16 3.83 -10.95 10.79
N ASP A 17 5.05 -11.43 10.53
CA ASP A 17 6.00 -11.81 11.60
C ASP A 17 6.68 -10.56 12.21
N PHE A 18 6.63 -9.43 11.49
CA PHE A 18 7.05 -8.13 11.99
C PHE A 18 6.45 -7.01 11.11
N PRO A 19 5.40 -6.27 11.54
CA PRO A 19 4.85 -6.13 12.89
C PRO A 19 3.60 -7.02 13.18
N THR A 20 3.11 -7.03 14.44
CA THR A 20 1.94 -7.86 14.85
C THR A 20 0.70 -7.56 14.00
N PRO A 21 -0.24 -8.50 13.85
CA PRO A 21 -1.50 -8.27 13.12
C PRO A 21 -2.21 -6.96 13.51
N GLU A 22 -2.26 -6.63 14.81
CA GLU A 22 -2.86 -5.40 15.32
C GLU A 22 -2.12 -4.15 14.81
N ARG A 23 -0.79 -4.20 14.77
CA ARG A 23 0.04 -3.11 14.27
C ARG A 23 -0.05 -2.95 12.76
N VAL A 24 -0.18 -4.06 12.01
CA VAL A 24 -0.51 -4.03 10.58
C VAL A 24 -1.88 -3.39 10.35
N MET A 25 -2.88 -3.75 11.15
CA MET A 25 -4.22 -3.15 11.09
C MET A 25 -4.20 -1.65 11.41
N ALA A 26 -3.30 -1.22 12.30
CA ALA A 26 -3.09 0.19 12.65
C ALA A 26 -2.36 1.03 11.60
N LEU A 27 -1.84 0.42 10.51
CA LEU A 27 -1.26 1.17 9.40
C LEU A 27 -2.34 2.05 8.77
N LYS A 28 -2.07 3.35 8.71
CA LYS A 28 -2.92 4.36 8.08
C LYS A 28 -2.03 5.39 7.41
N THR A 29 -2.55 5.99 6.35
CA THR A 29 -1.97 7.15 5.68
C THR A 29 -1.83 8.29 6.70
N SER A 30 -0.74 9.07 6.62
CA SER A 30 -0.63 10.27 7.43
C SER A 30 -1.48 11.39 6.82
N GLU A 31 -1.86 12.40 7.61
CA GLU A 31 -2.60 13.56 7.09
C GLU A 31 -1.83 14.30 5.99
N ALA A 32 -0.50 14.38 6.11
CA ALA A 32 0.35 14.96 5.07
C ALA A 32 0.33 14.13 3.78
N ASP A 33 0.34 12.80 3.88
CA ASP A 33 0.24 11.91 2.73
C ASP A 33 -1.14 11.99 2.07
N GLU A 34 -2.22 12.12 2.85
CA GLU A 34 -3.59 12.30 2.33
C GLU A 34 -3.71 13.59 1.52
N ILE A 35 -3.24 14.72 2.08
CA ILE A 35 -3.21 16.01 1.38
C ILE A 35 -2.41 15.89 0.07
N ARG A 36 -1.22 15.26 0.13
CA ARG A 36 -0.38 15.10 -1.06
C ARG A 36 -1.03 14.21 -2.12
N LEU A 37 -1.70 13.14 -1.72
CA LEU A 37 -2.47 12.26 -2.61
C LEU A 37 -3.62 13.00 -3.29
N GLU A 38 -4.34 13.84 -2.57
CA GLU A 38 -5.41 14.68 -3.12
C GLU A 38 -4.86 15.66 -4.18
N GLU A 39 -3.74 16.32 -3.91
CA GLU A 39 -3.06 17.17 -4.88
C GLU A 39 -2.65 16.41 -6.14
N LEU A 40 -2.03 15.24 -5.98
CA LEU A 40 -1.62 14.39 -7.09
C LEU A 40 -2.82 13.88 -7.90
N ALA A 41 -3.93 13.55 -7.24
CA ALA A 41 -5.17 13.14 -7.88
C ALA A 41 -5.76 14.27 -8.73
N ALA A 42 -5.87 15.48 -8.17
CA ALA A 42 -6.35 16.66 -8.89
C ALA A 42 -5.47 16.98 -10.12
N LYS A 43 -4.13 16.92 -9.96
CA LYS A 43 -3.20 17.10 -11.09
C LYS A 43 -3.32 15.99 -12.13
N ASN A 44 -3.54 14.74 -11.72
CA ASN A 44 -3.72 13.61 -12.62
C ASN A 44 -4.99 13.78 -13.48
N GLU A 45 -6.11 14.18 -12.87
CA GLU A 45 -7.36 14.48 -13.57
C GLU A 45 -7.18 15.62 -14.58
N ALA A 46 -6.44 16.66 -14.20
CA ALA A 46 -6.07 17.77 -15.07
C ALA A 46 -5.01 17.42 -16.13
N ARG A 47 -4.48 16.18 -16.15
CA ARG A 47 -3.34 15.74 -16.98
C ARG A 47 -2.11 16.65 -16.86
N ALA A 48 -1.89 17.19 -15.67
CA ALA A 48 -0.86 18.17 -15.35
C ALA A 48 0.26 17.59 -14.47
N LEU A 49 0.31 16.27 -14.30
CA LEU A 49 1.41 15.63 -13.56
C LEU A 49 2.73 15.80 -14.30
N THR A 50 3.75 16.20 -13.56
CA THR A 50 5.13 16.02 -14.01
C THR A 50 5.50 14.53 -13.99
N PHE A 51 6.58 14.17 -14.69
CA PHE A 51 7.08 12.79 -14.68
C PHE A 51 7.41 12.28 -13.27
N GLN A 52 7.98 13.14 -12.42
CA GLN A 52 8.30 12.78 -11.04
C GLN A 52 7.04 12.54 -10.21
N GLU A 53 6.02 13.39 -10.37
CA GLU A 53 4.74 13.23 -9.69
C GLU A 53 3.96 11.99 -10.16
N ALA A 54 4.11 11.59 -11.42
CA ALA A 54 3.54 10.35 -11.92
C ALA A 54 4.20 9.11 -11.26
N ILE A 55 5.52 9.13 -11.06
CA ILE A 55 6.24 8.09 -10.33
C ILE A 55 5.80 8.08 -8.86
N GLU A 56 5.70 9.25 -8.24
CA GLU A 56 5.24 9.42 -6.85
C GLU A 56 3.83 8.83 -6.66
N LEU A 57 2.90 9.16 -7.55
CA LEU A 57 1.53 8.62 -7.54
C LEU A 57 1.52 7.08 -7.71
N GLU A 58 2.41 6.53 -8.53
CA GLU A 58 2.53 5.08 -8.70
C GLU A 58 3.07 4.40 -7.43
N HIS A 59 4.05 5.01 -6.76
CA HIS A 59 4.53 4.51 -5.47
C HIS A 59 3.41 4.48 -4.42
N TYR A 60 2.58 5.53 -4.36
CA TYR A 60 1.42 5.53 -3.46
C TYR A 60 0.45 4.38 -3.76
N ARG A 61 0.15 4.09 -5.04
CA ARG A 61 -0.72 2.97 -5.42
C ARG A 61 -0.14 1.61 -5.04
N VAL A 62 1.16 1.41 -5.25
CA VAL A 62 1.84 0.18 -4.86
C VAL A 62 1.79 0.01 -3.34
N ALA A 63 2.08 1.06 -2.58
CA ALA A 63 2.02 1.03 -1.12
C ALA A 63 0.60 0.69 -0.62
N GLU A 64 -0.43 1.33 -1.18
CA GLU A 64 -1.83 1.06 -0.80
C GLU A 64 -2.21 -0.39 -1.08
N HIS A 65 -1.84 -0.92 -2.24
CA HIS A 65 -2.06 -2.33 -2.59
C HIS A 65 -1.39 -3.27 -1.59
N MET A 66 -0.12 -3.02 -1.24
CA MET A 66 0.62 -3.81 -0.27
C MET A 66 -0.03 -3.76 1.12
N VAL A 67 -0.43 -2.58 1.60
CA VAL A 67 -1.12 -2.42 2.89
C VAL A 67 -2.44 -3.19 2.90
N ARG A 68 -3.23 -3.13 1.82
CA ARG A 68 -4.50 -3.86 1.71
C ARG A 68 -4.30 -5.36 1.84
N MET A 69 -3.30 -5.90 1.14
CA MET A 69 -2.95 -7.32 1.20
C MET A 69 -2.46 -7.73 2.58
N ALA A 70 -1.57 -6.93 3.19
CA ALA A 70 -1.08 -7.18 4.55
C ALA A 70 -2.21 -7.18 5.58
N LYS A 71 -3.18 -6.25 5.48
CA LYS A 71 -4.37 -6.22 6.35
C LYS A 71 -5.28 -7.42 6.15
N ALA A 72 -5.52 -7.84 4.91
CA ALA A 72 -6.31 -9.04 4.63
C ALA A 72 -5.68 -10.29 5.27
N ASN A 73 -4.36 -10.43 5.14
CA ASN A 73 -3.60 -11.52 5.76
C ASN A 73 -3.62 -11.45 7.29
N ALA A 74 -3.41 -10.27 7.88
CA ALA A 74 -3.49 -10.04 9.32
C ALA A 74 -4.88 -10.40 9.88
N TYR A 75 -5.94 -9.95 9.20
CA TYR A 75 -7.32 -10.28 9.56
C TYR A 75 -7.58 -11.80 9.51
N SER A 76 -7.10 -12.48 8.46
CA SER A 76 -7.22 -13.95 8.39
C SER A 76 -6.49 -14.66 9.54
N ARG A 77 -5.40 -14.10 10.09
CA ARG A 77 -4.70 -14.68 11.24
C ARG A 77 -5.46 -14.45 12.54
N LEU A 78 -6.02 -13.26 12.72
CA LEU A 78 -6.85 -12.93 13.89
C LEU A 78 -8.09 -13.83 14.00
N LEU A 79 -8.69 -14.25 12.87
CA LEU A 79 -9.81 -15.19 12.87
C LEU A 79 -9.44 -16.66 13.15
N LYS A 80 -8.15 -17.02 13.04
CA LYS A 80 -7.64 -18.37 13.27
C LYS A 80 -7.01 -18.56 14.66
N ALA A 81 -6.79 -17.47 15.39
CA ALA A 81 -6.28 -17.45 16.76
C ALA A 81 -7.42 -17.60 17.76
#